data_AF-A0A3D0NPX3-F1
#
_entry.id   AF-A0A3D0NPX3-F1
#
_cell.length_a   1.000
_cell.length_b   1.000
_cell.length_c   1.000
_cell.angle_alpha   90.00
_cell.angle_beta   90.00
_cell.angle_gamma   90.00
#
_symmetry.space_group_name_H-M   'P 1'
#
loop_
_entity.id
_entity.type
_entity.pdbx_description
1 polymer ?
#
loop_
_entity_poly.entity_id
_entity_poly.type
_entity_poly.pdbx_seq_one_letter_code
_entity_poly.pdbx_strand_id
1 'polypeptide(L)'
;MRKFKIRLAVISLIAVILSLFMQETLAYYSTIGKSSNVVTSGNLKMMIHEKTDQGNDFPAEGVYIMPGDVVSKRVTIENICEHPLYLRVRVVFGVNAEVLSAEDCFKLNINEEDWQLVDGWYYYRQVLAPGETTPEVFSHVEIVG
;
A
#
# COMPACT_ATOMS: atom_id res chain seq x y z
N MET A 1 7.19 -5.64 -79.81
CA MET A 1 5.96 -5.76 -78.99
C MET A 1 6.09 -6.65 -77.74
N ARG A 2 6.90 -7.73 -77.73
CA ARG A 2 7.06 -8.65 -76.58
C ARG A 2 7.63 -8.00 -75.30
N LYS A 3 8.62 -7.12 -75.39
CA LYS A 3 9.22 -6.41 -74.23
C LYS A 3 8.27 -5.40 -73.57
N PHE A 4 7.34 -4.80 -74.31
CA PHE A 4 6.35 -3.85 -73.78
C PHE A 4 5.24 -4.56 -73.00
N LYS A 5 4.78 -5.71 -73.49
CA LYS A 5 3.82 -6.58 -72.79
C LYS A 5 4.39 -7.14 -71.49
N ILE A 6 5.67 -7.51 -71.46
CA ILE A 6 6.35 -7.98 -70.24
C ILE A 6 6.51 -6.85 -69.22
N ARG A 7 6.86 -5.63 -69.65
CA ARG A 7 6.91 -4.46 -68.76
C ARG A 7 5.54 -4.10 -68.19
N LEU A 8 4.48 -4.15 -69.00
CA LEU A 8 3.10 -3.96 -68.52
C LEU A 8 2.69 -5.03 -67.50
N ALA A 9 3.03 -6.30 -67.75
CA ALA A 9 2.72 -7.41 -66.85
C ALA A 9 3.48 -7.31 -65.51
N VAL A 10 4.73 -6.83 -65.54
CA VAL A 10 5.51 -6.59 -64.31
C VAL A 10 4.94 -5.41 -63.52
N ILE A 11 4.51 -4.34 -64.19
CA ILE A 11 3.89 -3.18 -63.53
C ILE A 11 2.53 -3.57 -62.91
N SER A 12 1.71 -4.37 -63.59
CA SER A 12 0.44 -4.84 -63.02
C SER A 12 0.66 -5.79 -61.85
N LEU A 13 1.69 -6.64 -61.90
CA LEU A 13 2.02 -7.54 -60.80
C LEU A 13 2.50 -6.77 -59.56
N ILE A 14 3.32 -5.74 -59.76
CA ILE A 14 3.76 -4.84 -58.67
C ILE A 14 2.56 -4.07 -58.10
N ALA A 15 1.63 -3.61 -58.93
CA ALA A 15 0.42 -2.91 -58.48
C ALA A 15 -0.51 -3.82 -57.65
N VAL A 16 -0.67 -5.09 -58.04
CA VAL A 16 -1.44 -6.08 -57.27
C VAL A 16 -0.76 -6.38 -55.93
N ILE A 17 0.57 -6.54 -55.91
CA ILE A 17 1.33 -6.76 -54.69
C ILE A 17 1.21 -5.54 -53.73
N LEU A 18 1.32 -4.31 -54.25
CA LEU A 18 1.10 -3.09 -53.47
C LEU A 18 -0.33 -2.96 -52.93
N SER A 19 -1.34 -3.45 -53.66
CA SER A 19 -2.73 -3.45 -53.18
C SER A 19 -2.99 -4.44 -52.05
N LEU A 20 -2.20 -5.51 -51.96
CA LEU A 20 -2.30 -6.51 -50.89
C LEU A 20 -1.64 -6.03 -49.59
N PHE A 21 -0.66 -5.12 -49.65
CA PHE A 21 -0.03 -4.52 -48.47
C PHE A 21 -0.90 -3.47 -47.74
N MET A 22 -2.08 -3.12 -48.25
CA MET A 22 -3.02 -2.22 -47.57
C MET A 22 -3.97 -2.94 -46.60
N GLN A 23 -3.88 -4.26 -46.46
CA GLN A 23 -4.72 -5.05 -45.56
C GLN A 23 -3.91 -5.75 -44.46
N GLU A 24 -2.92 -5.08 -43.90
CA GLU A 24 -2.27 -5.54 -42.68
C GLU A 24 -2.86 -4.75 -41.49
N THR A 25 -3.74 -5.44 -40.75
CA THR A 25 -4.07 -5.23 -39.31
C THR A 25 -5.19 -4.25 -38.90
N LEU A 26 -6.41 -4.40 -39.44
CA LEU A 26 -7.63 -3.97 -38.71
C LEU A 26 -8.00 -4.89 -37.53
N ALA A 27 -7.21 -5.95 -37.27
CA ALA A 27 -7.40 -6.82 -36.11
C ALA A 27 -6.80 -6.28 -34.80
N TYR A 28 -5.89 -5.30 -34.84
CA TYR A 28 -5.30 -4.75 -33.60
C TYR A 28 -6.30 -3.94 -32.75
N TYR A 29 -7.43 -3.54 -33.36
CA TYR A 29 -8.50 -2.81 -32.68
C TYR A 29 -9.76 -3.66 -32.45
N SER A 30 -9.69 -4.97 -32.66
CA SER A 30 -10.74 -5.91 -32.26
C SER A 30 -10.53 -6.31 -30.79
N THR A 31 -11.30 -5.69 -29.91
CA THR A 31 -11.45 -6.07 -28.50
C THR A 31 -10.22 -5.77 -27.65
N ILE A 32 -9.90 -4.48 -27.51
CA ILE A 32 -9.70 -4.01 -26.13
C ILE A 32 -11.08 -4.15 -25.52
N GLY A 33 -11.33 -5.31 -24.90
CA GLY A 33 -12.32 -5.42 -23.85
C GLY A 33 -11.87 -4.42 -22.81
N LYS A 34 -12.25 -3.15 -22.99
CA LYS A 34 -12.43 -2.24 -21.88
C LYS A 34 -13.60 -2.86 -21.12
N SER A 35 -13.32 -3.94 -20.39
CA SER A 35 -13.78 -3.98 -19.03
C SER A 35 -13.38 -2.62 -18.51
N SER A 36 -14.37 -1.77 -18.29
CA SER A 36 -14.18 -0.64 -17.41
C SER A 36 -13.69 -1.28 -16.11
N ASN A 37 -12.36 -1.39 -15.95
CA ASN A 37 -11.78 -1.37 -14.64
C ASN A 37 -12.07 0.06 -14.19
N VAL A 38 -13.30 0.23 -13.67
CA VAL A 38 -13.58 1.27 -12.72
C VAL A 38 -12.63 0.92 -11.59
N VAL A 39 -11.42 1.45 -11.65
CA VAL A 39 -10.55 1.47 -10.48
C VAL A 39 -11.24 2.45 -9.55
N THR A 40 -12.19 1.94 -8.76
CA THR A 40 -12.73 2.67 -7.63
C THR A 40 -11.59 2.80 -6.64
N SER A 41 -10.70 3.77 -6.87
CA SER A 41 -9.80 4.26 -5.84
C SER A 41 -10.66 4.99 -4.84
N GLY A 42 -11.10 4.35 -3.76
CA GLY A 42 -11.75 5.09 -2.68
C GLY A 42 -12.84 4.40 -1.89
N ASN A 43 -12.57 3.22 -1.33
CA ASN A 43 -13.28 2.83 -0.11
C ASN A 43 -12.35 2.04 0.82
N LEU A 44 -11.11 2.53 1.01
CA LEU A 44 -10.24 2.00 2.07
C LEU A 44 -10.57 2.78 3.33
N LYS A 45 -11.00 2.08 4.37
CA LYS A 45 -11.39 2.68 5.65
C LYS A 45 -10.83 1.80 6.76
N MET A 46 -10.15 2.43 7.70
CA MET A 46 -9.54 1.76 8.84
C MET A 46 -9.79 2.56 10.12
N MET A 47 -9.77 1.89 11.25
CA MET A 47 -9.91 2.48 12.57
C MET A 47 -8.69 2.11 13.41
N ILE A 48 -8.12 3.09 14.10
CA ILE A 48 -7.02 2.88 15.05
C ILE A 48 -7.63 2.80 16.44
N HIS A 49 -7.34 1.72 17.16
CA HIS A 49 -7.75 1.52 18.54
C HIS A 49 -6.54 1.67 19.44
N GLU A 50 -6.63 2.56 20.42
CA GLU A 50 -5.62 2.73 21.46
C GLU A 50 -6.23 2.33 22.80
N LYS A 51 -5.76 1.25 23.39
CA LYS A 51 -6.33 0.68 24.61
C LYS A 51 -5.30 0.48 25.70
N THR A 52 -5.76 0.47 26.93
CA THR A 52 -4.98 0.08 28.11
C THR A 52 -5.01 -1.44 28.30
N ASP A 53 -4.19 -1.98 29.21
CA ASP A 53 -4.23 -3.41 29.58
C ASP A 53 -5.61 -3.84 30.08
N GLN A 54 -6.34 -2.93 30.73
CA GLN A 54 -7.70 -3.19 31.22
C GLN A 54 -8.76 -3.17 30.12
N GLY A 55 -8.38 -2.88 28.87
CA GLY A 55 -9.27 -2.87 27.71
C GLY A 55 -10.08 -1.57 27.55
N ASN A 56 -9.88 -0.59 28.43
CA ASN A 56 -10.43 0.75 28.30
C ASN A 56 -9.64 1.57 27.28
N ASP A 57 -10.29 2.52 26.62
CA ASP A 57 -9.63 3.45 25.70
C ASP A 57 -8.52 4.24 26.42
N PHE A 58 -7.41 4.47 25.70
CA PHE A 58 -6.29 5.23 26.23
C PHE A 58 -6.70 6.70 26.44
N PRO A 59 -6.37 7.34 27.59
CA PRO A 59 -6.80 8.70 27.88
C PRO A 59 -6.31 9.72 26.83
N ALA A 60 -7.23 10.50 26.27
CA ALA A 60 -6.91 11.52 25.26
C ALA A 60 -6.04 12.67 25.83
N GLU A 61 -6.21 12.97 27.12
CA GLU A 61 -5.42 13.96 27.86
C GLU A 61 -3.98 13.48 28.14
N GLY A 62 -3.67 12.22 27.82
CA GLY A 62 -2.44 11.55 28.20
C GLY A 62 -2.44 11.04 29.64
N VAL A 63 -1.29 10.54 30.07
CA VAL A 63 -1.06 10.04 31.42
C VAL A 63 0.20 10.69 31.99
N TYR A 64 0.22 10.85 33.31
CA TYR A 64 1.41 11.29 34.00
C TYR A 64 2.44 10.16 34.04
N ILE A 65 3.70 10.49 33.75
CA ILE A 65 4.80 9.52 33.64
C ILE A 65 6.06 10.02 34.34
N MET A 66 6.86 9.07 34.82
CA MET A 66 8.19 9.27 35.38
C MET A 66 9.22 8.37 34.71
N PRO A 67 10.52 8.73 34.72
CA PRO A 67 11.58 7.81 34.35
C PRO A 67 11.49 6.50 35.14
N GLY A 68 11.56 5.37 34.42
CA GLY A 68 11.38 4.02 34.94
C GLY A 68 9.95 3.47 34.86
N ASP A 69 8.97 4.31 34.51
CA ASP A 69 7.59 3.84 34.33
C ASP A 69 7.44 2.97 33.07
N VAL A 70 6.51 2.02 33.14
CA VAL A 70 6.04 1.25 31.99
C VAL A 70 4.56 1.56 31.79
N VAL A 71 4.24 2.23 30.69
CA VAL A 71 2.88 2.64 30.35
C VAL A 71 2.29 1.67 29.34
N SER A 72 1.21 0.99 29.73
CA SER A 72 0.43 0.17 28.80
C SER A 72 -0.33 1.06 27.81
N LYS A 73 -0.02 0.88 26.53
CA LYS A 73 -0.71 1.49 25.40
C LYS A 73 -0.66 0.51 24.24
N ARG A 74 -1.77 -0.18 24.04
CA ARG A 74 -1.95 -1.24 23.04
C ARG A 74 -2.61 -0.64 21.82
N VAL A 75 -1.86 -0.56 20.73
CA VAL A 75 -2.32 0.08 19.49
C VAL A 75 -2.63 -0.99 18.45
N THR A 76 -3.88 -1.12 18.05
CA THR A 76 -4.32 -2.02 16.97
C THR A 76 -5.04 -1.26 15.88
N ILE A 77 -5.12 -1.87 14.70
CA ILE A 77 -5.75 -1.27 13.51
C ILE A 77 -6.78 -2.25 12.96
N GLU A 78 -8.01 -1.79 12.83
CA GLU A 78 -9.14 -2.52 12.29
C GLU A 78 -9.42 -2.13 10.83
N ASN A 79 -9.62 -3.12 9.98
CA ASN A 79 -10.13 -2.92 8.64
C ASN A 79 -11.65 -2.82 8.64
N ILE A 80 -12.17 -1.60 8.46
CA ILE A 80 -13.61 -1.33 8.40
C ILE A 80 -14.12 -1.09 6.97
N CYS A 81 -13.38 -1.57 5.97
CA CYS A 81 -13.84 -1.59 4.59
C CYS A 81 -14.17 -3.00 4.10
N GLU A 82 -14.77 -3.08 2.91
CA GLU A 82 -15.24 -4.33 2.30
C GLU A 82 -14.14 -5.07 1.52
N HIS A 83 -12.90 -4.58 1.57
CA HIS A 83 -11.78 -5.13 0.80
C HIS A 83 -10.58 -5.46 1.69
N PRO A 84 -9.78 -6.49 1.34
CA PRO A 84 -8.53 -6.76 2.04
C PRO A 84 -7.53 -5.61 1.92
N LEU A 85 -6.78 -5.33 2.98
CA LEU A 85 -5.82 -4.24 3.07
C LEU A 85 -4.38 -4.75 3.24
N TYR A 86 -3.45 -4.10 2.55
CA TYR A 86 -2.03 -4.13 2.91
C TYR A 86 -1.72 -2.86 3.70
N LEU A 87 -1.15 -3.03 4.89
CA LEU A 87 -1.02 -1.96 5.88
C LEU A 87 0.45 -1.71 6.23
N ARG A 88 0.80 -0.43 6.34
CA ARG A 88 2.03 0.02 6.99
C ARG A 88 1.75 1.19 7.91
N VAL A 89 2.50 1.29 8.99
CA VAL A 89 2.34 2.33 10.01
C VAL A 89 3.68 3.00 10.25
N ARG A 90 3.67 4.31 10.47
CA ARG A 90 4.83 5.04 10.96
C ARG A 90 4.52 5.52 12.36
N VAL A 91 5.36 5.13 13.31
CA VAL A 91 5.26 5.62 14.69
C VAL A 91 6.15 6.85 14.81
N VAL A 92 5.59 7.95 15.30
CA VAL A 92 6.28 9.22 15.51
C VAL A 92 6.00 9.66 16.94
N PHE A 93 7.06 9.93 17.69
CA PHE A 93 6.99 10.41 19.07
C PHE A 93 8.10 11.44 19.29
N GLY A 94 7.90 12.30 20.27
CA GLY A 94 8.73 13.47 20.51
C GLY A 94 8.71 13.87 21.97
N VAL A 95 9.79 14.49 22.44
CA VAL A 95 9.84 15.19 23.73
C VAL A 95 10.01 16.68 23.49
N ASN A 96 9.45 17.48 24.40
CA ASN A 96 9.75 18.90 24.45
C ASN A 96 10.86 19.12 25.50
N ALA A 97 12.11 18.91 25.09
CA ALA A 97 13.30 19.06 25.93
C ALA A 97 14.45 19.69 25.13
N GLU A 98 15.32 20.46 25.79
CA GLU A 98 16.46 21.12 25.13
C GLU A 98 17.62 20.17 24.84
N VAL A 99 17.78 19.12 25.65
CA VAL A 99 18.98 18.25 25.63
C VAL A 99 18.65 16.79 25.28
N LEU A 100 17.50 16.29 25.69
CA LEU A 100 17.11 14.89 25.51
C LEU A 100 16.38 14.70 24.19
N SER A 101 16.69 13.62 23.47
CA SER A 101 15.89 13.17 22.33
C SER A 101 14.76 12.26 22.78
N ALA A 102 13.77 12.05 21.91
CA ALA A 102 12.67 11.13 22.20
C ALA A 102 13.13 9.68 22.31
N GLU A 103 14.19 9.33 21.59
CA GLU A 103 14.80 7.99 21.63
C GLU A 103 15.55 7.75 22.95
N ASP A 104 16.06 8.82 23.59
CA ASP A 104 16.65 8.74 24.93
C ASP A 104 15.58 8.58 26.02
N CYS A 105 14.36 9.05 25.77
CA CYS A 105 13.29 9.08 26.77
C CYS A 105 12.28 7.92 26.67
N PHE A 106 12.18 7.27 25.51
CA PHE A 106 11.12 6.29 25.26
C PHE A 106 11.65 5.07 24.53
N LYS A 107 11.20 3.91 24.97
CA LYS A 107 11.39 2.65 24.26
C LYS A 107 10.03 1.99 24.05
N LEU A 108 9.70 1.73 22.78
CA LEU A 108 8.46 1.06 22.40
C LEU A 108 8.67 -0.45 22.37
N ASN A 109 7.76 -1.20 22.97
CA ASN A 109 7.72 -2.65 22.81
C ASN A 109 6.98 -3.03 21.54
N ILE A 110 7.66 -2.87 20.41
CA ILE A 110 7.15 -3.20 19.08
C ILE A 110 6.91 -4.71 18.96
N ASN A 111 5.78 -5.10 18.36
CA ASN A 111 5.52 -6.48 18.00
C ASN A 111 6.25 -6.87 16.70
N GLU A 112 7.51 -7.27 16.83
CA GLU A 112 8.34 -7.67 15.68
C GLU A 112 7.94 -9.02 15.05
N GLU A 113 7.08 -9.80 15.72
CA GLU A 113 6.54 -11.06 15.19
C GLU A 113 5.59 -10.79 14.02
N ASP A 114 4.62 -9.89 14.22
CA ASP A 114 3.60 -9.57 13.21
C ASP A 114 3.97 -8.37 12.32
N TRP A 115 4.91 -7.53 12.78
CA TRP A 115 5.30 -6.30 12.11
C TRP A 115 6.77 -6.30 11.71
N GLN A 116 7.06 -5.75 10.53
CA GLN A 116 8.42 -5.64 10.03
C GLN A 116 8.80 -4.17 9.81
N LEU A 117 9.86 -3.71 10.45
CA LEU A 117 10.43 -2.39 10.19
C LEU A 117 11.18 -2.38 8.85
N VAL A 118 10.78 -1.50 7.93
CA VAL A 118 11.46 -1.23 6.67
C VAL A 118 11.39 0.28 6.40
N ASP A 119 12.56 0.91 6.26
CA ASP A 119 12.68 2.34 5.93
C ASP A 119 11.86 3.29 6.84
N GLY A 120 11.81 2.99 8.14
CA GLY A 120 11.06 3.79 9.12
C GLY A 120 9.55 3.54 9.14
N TRP A 121 9.07 2.49 8.46
CA TRP A 121 7.68 2.04 8.48
C TRP A 121 7.57 0.61 8.99
N TYR A 122 6.59 0.35 9.84
CA TYR A 122 6.21 -1.00 10.26
C TYR A 122 5.16 -1.56 9.30
N TYR A 123 5.54 -2.57 8.54
CA TYR A 123 4.65 -3.29 7.63
C TYR A 123 4.00 -4.45 8.35
N TYR A 124 2.67 -4.55 8.27
CA TYR A 124 1.97 -5.74 8.72
C TYR A 124 2.30 -6.88 7.76
N ARG A 125 2.75 -8.02 8.30
CA ARG A 125 3.25 -9.14 7.47
C ARG A 125 2.16 -9.86 6.69
N GLN A 126 0.91 -9.71 7.09
CA GLN A 126 -0.24 -10.40 6.50
C GLN A 126 -1.17 -9.43 5.78
N VAL A 127 -2.07 -9.98 4.98
CA VAL A 127 -3.20 -9.23 4.41
C VAL A 127 -4.26 -9.12 5.48
N LEU A 128 -4.75 -7.92 5.75
CA LEU A 128 -5.80 -7.68 6.74
C LEU A 128 -7.18 -7.80 6.07
N ALA A 129 -7.95 -8.85 6.39
CA ALA A 129 -9.25 -9.05 5.75
C ALA A 129 -10.31 -8.05 6.25
N PRO A 130 -11.42 -7.86 5.52
CA PRO A 130 -12.56 -7.04 5.96
C PRO A 130 -13.06 -7.44 7.36
N GLY A 131 -13.20 -6.47 8.26
CA GLY A 131 -13.65 -6.68 9.64
C GLY A 131 -12.60 -7.25 10.59
N GLU A 132 -11.39 -7.53 10.13
CA GLU A 132 -10.31 -8.00 10.99
C GLU A 132 -9.56 -6.84 11.67
N THR A 133 -9.02 -7.14 12.85
CA THR A 133 -8.13 -6.26 13.60
C THR A 133 -6.74 -6.88 13.65
N THR A 134 -5.73 -6.07 13.38
CA THR A 134 -4.33 -6.47 13.51
C THR A 134 -3.96 -6.82 14.95
N PRO A 135 -2.97 -7.70 15.15
CA PRO A 135 -2.19 -7.72 16.38
C PRO A 135 -1.62 -6.33 16.69
N GLU A 136 -1.32 -6.10 17.97
CA GLU A 136 -0.80 -4.82 18.45
C GLU A 136 0.46 -4.42 17.68
N VAL A 137 0.55 -3.16 17.25
CA VAL A 137 1.78 -2.58 16.68
C VAL A 137 2.85 -2.52 17.78
N PHE A 138 2.44 -2.07 18.96
CA PHE A 138 3.16 -2.15 20.22
C PHE A 138 2.17 -2.26 21.38
N SER A 139 2.62 -2.82 22.50
CA SER A 139 1.76 -3.06 23.67
C SER A 139 2.01 -2.10 24.83
N HIS A 140 3.24 -1.59 24.96
CA HIS A 140 3.61 -0.65 26.01
C HIS A 140 4.77 0.24 25.59
N VAL A 141 4.95 1.30 26.37
CA VAL A 141 6.04 2.27 26.26
C VAL A 141 6.80 2.28 27.58
N GLU A 142 8.09 1.99 27.53
CA GLU A 142 9.00 2.17 28.66
C GLU A 142 9.53 3.61 28.65
N ILE A 143 9.45 4.29 29.78
CA ILE A 143 9.95 5.65 29.95
C ILE A 143 11.38 5.56 30.48
N VAL A 144 12.33 5.84 29.61
CA VAL A 144 13.77 5.85 29.92
C VAL A 144 14.15 7.28 30.34
N GLY A 145 15.10 7.43 31.26
CA GLY A 145 15.54 8.73 31.78
C GLY A 145 17.05 8.87 31.77
#